data_AF-A0A8J7Q370-F1
#
_entry.id   AF-A0A8J7Q370-F1
#
_cell.length_a   1.000
_cell.length_b   1.000
_cell.length_c   1.000
_cell.angle_alpha   90.00
_cell.angle_beta   90.00
_cell.angle_gamma   90.00
#
_symmetry.space_group_name_H-M   'P 1'
#
loop_
_entity.id
_entity.type
_entity.pdbx_description
1 polymer ?
#
loop_
_entity_poly.entity_id
_entity_poly.type
_entity_poly.pdbx_seq_one_letter_code
_entity_poly.pdbx_strand_id
1 'polypeptide(L)'
;MATHANRRQFLRTATIGGFVGLSDLGFLGRLPPVSAEEARLDGKVVQLHPEIEPLVRLLEETPRDRLLEEVAARIRKGLSYREVLAALLLAGVRNVEPRPSVGFKFHAVLVVNSAHLASLASPDAERWLPIFWAIDNFKDAQAKNLVECKGWRMSPVKESAVPPGHKARQALIDALEAWDPEAADAAVAGLVRSAGADEVSEVFWRYAPRDFRAIGHKIIFASNARRTLGDIGWHEHAEPILRSLTYAMMQAGKENPAKADDPADRPGRKNRELAKEIRADWRDGKPDPAAATELLAAFRQASAEDASKTVVTLLNKGVAVQSMWDAVLAGAGELLMRRPGIVSLHSVTTSNAIRYAFEASADDMTRK
;
A
#
# COMPACT_ATOMS: atom_id res chain seq x y z
N MET A 1 -38.49 40.34 14.60
CA MET A 1 -37.28 41.06 14.17
C MET A 1 -36.09 40.44 14.89
N ALA A 2 -35.24 39.69 14.17
CA ALA A 2 -34.09 39.00 14.74
C ALA A 2 -32.92 39.97 14.93
N THR A 3 -32.42 40.12 16.15
CA THR A 3 -31.23 40.92 16.45
C THR A 3 -29.99 40.05 16.23
N HIS A 4 -29.18 40.39 15.22
CA HIS A 4 -27.89 39.75 14.96
C HIS A 4 -26.89 40.04 16.09
N ALA A 5 -26.38 38.99 16.73
CA ALA A 5 -25.26 39.10 17.66
C ALA A 5 -23.96 39.44 16.90
N ASN A 6 -23.32 40.54 17.30
CA ASN A 6 -22.09 41.07 16.71
C ASN A 6 -20.85 40.42 17.37
N ARG A 7 -19.84 40.01 16.57
CA ARG A 7 -18.52 39.49 17.02
C ARG A 7 -17.86 40.33 18.12
N ARG A 8 -18.06 41.64 18.11
CA ARG A 8 -17.52 42.59 19.09
C ARG A 8 -18.23 42.52 20.46
N GLN A 9 -19.48 42.05 20.48
CA GLN A 9 -20.25 41.81 21.70
C GLN A 9 -19.80 40.50 22.38
N PHE A 10 -19.55 39.44 21.58
CA PHE A 10 -18.97 38.18 22.07
C PHE A 10 -17.61 38.37 22.74
N LEU A 11 -16.71 39.15 22.14
CA LEU A 11 -15.38 39.43 22.70
C LEU A 11 -15.42 40.29 23.98
N ARG A 12 -16.41 41.19 24.11
CA ARG A 12 -16.62 41.96 25.34
C ARG A 12 -17.18 41.10 26.47
N THR A 13 -18.06 40.14 26.17
CA THR A 13 -18.56 39.20 27.18
C THR A 13 -17.44 38.25 27.65
N ALA A 14 -16.53 37.86 26.76
CA ALA A 14 -15.37 37.02 27.10
C ALA A 14 -14.30 37.74 27.96
N THR A 15 -14.24 39.07 27.94
CA THR A 15 -13.25 39.86 28.70
C THR A 15 -13.79 40.45 30.01
N ILE A 16 -15.11 40.47 30.21
CA ILE A 16 -15.75 41.01 31.43
C ILE A 16 -16.53 39.93 32.22
N GLY A 17 -16.74 38.74 31.64
CA GLY A 17 -17.46 37.62 32.27
C GLY A 17 -16.58 36.52 32.88
N GLY A 18 -15.41 36.87 33.42
CA GLY A 18 -14.60 35.93 34.19
C GLY A 18 -15.23 35.63 35.55
N PHE A 19 -15.58 34.36 35.79
CA PHE A 19 -15.79 33.75 37.12
C PHE A 19 -17.13 33.92 37.85
N VAL A 20 -18.27 33.62 37.21
CA VAL A 20 -19.42 33.11 37.99
C VAL A 20 -20.13 32.00 37.19
N GLY A 21 -19.72 30.74 37.36
CA GLY A 21 -20.50 29.59 36.87
C GLY A 21 -19.76 28.36 36.34
N LEU A 22 -18.42 28.31 36.33
CA LEU A 22 -17.66 27.15 35.85
C LEU A 22 -16.65 26.69 36.92
N SER A 23 -17.15 26.11 38.01
CA SER A 23 -16.31 25.54 39.08
C SER A 23 -15.63 24.22 38.71
N ASP A 24 -15.78 23.71 37.47
CA ASP A 24 -15.26 22.40 37.06
C ASP A 24 -14.23 22.44 35.89
N LEU A 25 -13.72 23.63 35.55
CA LEU A 25 -12.67 23.78 34.52
C LEU A 25 -11.25 23.90 35.09
N GLY A 26 -11.05 23.57 36.37
CA GLY A 26 -9.74 23.60 37.03
C GLY A 26 -8.69 22.71 36.37
N PHE A 27 -9.11 21.70 35.60
CA PHE A 27 -8.20 20.86 34.82
C PHE A 27 -7.60 21.61 33.61
N LEU A 28 -8.29 22.61 33.03
CA LEU A 28 -7.79 23.37 31.88
C LEU A 28 -6.55 24.20 32.25
N GLY A 29 -6.46 24.68 33.50
CA GLY A 29 -5.28 25.37 34.02
C GLY A 29 -4.09 24.45 34.33
N ARG A 30 -4.28 23.12 34.24
CA ARG A 30 -3.22 22.11 34.38
C ARG A 30 -2.75 21.55 33.04
N LEU A 31 -3.41 21.93 31.93
CA LEU A 31 -2.94 21.58 30.60
C LEU A 31 -1.74 22.47 30.26
N PRO A 32 -0.65 21.90 29.71
CA PRO A 32 0.45 22.69 29.18
C PRO A 32 -0.10 23.72 28.17
N PRO A 33 0.38 24.98 28.20
CA PRO A 33 -0.04 25.97 27.20
C PRO A 33 0.38 25.49 25.81
N VAL A 34 -0.59 25.24 24.93
CA VAL A 34 -0.31 24.92 23.53
C VAL A 34 0.07 26.21 22.84
N SER A 35 1.33 26.33 22.44
CA SER A 35 1.77 27.47 21.65
C SER A 35 1.16 27.43 20.24
N ALA A 36 0.92 28.58 19.63
CA ALA A 36 0.50 28.66 18.23
C ALA A 36 1.52 28.03 17.26
N GLU A 37 2.76 27.81 17.73
CA GLU A 37 3.83 27.13 17.00
C GLU A 37 3.74 25.61 17.12
N GLU A 38 3.40 25.06 18.29
CA GLU A 38 3.08 23.62 18.46
C GLU A 38 1.81 23.19 17.70
N ALA A 39 0.86 24.13 17.52
CA ALA A 39 -0.36 23.90 16.75
C ALA A 39 -0.17 24.07 15.22
N ARG A 40 1.00 24.54 14.76
CA ARG A 40 1.29 24.65 13.32
C ARG A 40 1.66 23.27 12.78
N LEU A 41 0.70 22.66 12.09
CA LEU A 41 0.97 21.52 11.21
C LEU A 41 1.93 21.95 10.09
N ASP A 42 2.98 21.17 9.84
CA ASP A 42 3.87 21.41 8.71
C ASP A 42 3.09 21.18 7.41
N GLY A 43 2.68 22.28 6.76
CA GLY A 43 1.93 22.26 5.50
C GLY A 43 2.72 21.69 4.32
N LYS A 44 3.98 21.27 4.52
CA LYS A 44 4.80 20.60 3.50
C LYS A 44 4.69 19.07 3.51
N VAL A 45 3.99 18.50 4.49
CA VAL A 45 3.80 17.04 4.63
C VAL A 45 2.32 16.69 4.45
N VAL A 46 2.04 15.50 3.89
CA VAL A 46 0.68 14.96 3.79
C VAL A 46 0.00 14.93 5.17
N GLN A 47 -1.21 15.47 5.21
CA GLN A 47 -2.02 15.53 6.42
C GLN A 47 -2.77 14.20 6.61
N LEU A 48 -2.75 13.66 7.83
CA LEU A 48 -3.52 12.47 8.18
C LEU A 48 -4.75 12.87 9.00
N HIS A 49 -5.60 11.89 9.27
CA HIS A 49 -6.74 12.08 10.16
C HIS A 49 -6.28 12.53 11.56
N PRO A 50 -6.91 13.57 12.16
CA PRO A 50 -6.49 14.12 13.45
C PRO A 50 -6.41 13.09 14.58
N GLU A 51 -7.22 12.04 14.53
CA GLU A 51 -7.30 11.00 15.55
C GLU A 51 -6.05 10.10 15.57
N ILE A 52 -5.47 9.81 14.40
CA ILE A 52 -4.31 8.90 14.26
C ILE A 52 -2.97 9.65 14.21
N GLU A 53 -2.99 10.93 13.81
CA GLU A 53 -1.80 11.78 13.66
C GLU A 53 -0.88 11.78 14.90
N PRO A 54 -1.36 11.89 16.16
CA PRO A 54 -0.47 11.87 17.33
C PRO A 54 0.31 10.56 17.48
N LEU A 55 -0.29 9.43 17.10
CA LEU A 55 0.36 8.13 17.17
C LEU A 55 1.38 7.96 16.03
N VAL A 56 1.07 8.47 14.82
CA VAL A 56 2.03 8.46 13.72
C VAL A 56 3.25 9.31 14.07
N ARG A 57 3.05 10.53 14.62
CA ARG A 57 4.13 11.39 15.09
C ARG A 57 4.95 10.73 16.20
N LEU A 58 4.32 9.99 17.10
CA LEU A 58 5.06 9.20 18.10
C LEU A 58 6.10 8.27 17.43
N LEU A 59 5.69 7.50 16.43
CA LEU A 59 6.61 6.58 15.74
C LEU A 59 7.73 7.34 15.03
N GLU A 60 7.39 8.48 14.41
CA GLU A 60 8.33 9.29 13.65
C GLU A 60 9.39 9.96 14.50
N GLU A 61 8.96 10.60 15.59
CA GLU A 61 9.76 11.54 16.38
C GLU A 61 10.48 10.86 17.54
N THR A 62 9.95 9.75 18.07
CA THR A 62 10.60 9.05 19.18
C THR A 62 11.91 8.41 18.70
N PRO A 63 13.03 8.62 19.43
CA PRO A 63 14.28 7.93 19.17
C PRO A 63 14.10 6.40 19.21
N ARG A 64 14.79 5.68 18.31
CA ARG A 64 14.62 4.24 18.12
C ARG A 64 14.82 3.43 19.41
N ASP A 65 15.79 3.82 20.22
CA ASP A 65 16.18 3.20 21.50
C ASP A 65 15.14 3.35 22.62
N ARG A 66 14.10 4.18 22.42
CA ARG A 66 13.00 4.36 23.39
C ARG A 66 11.63 4.04 22.83
N LEU A 67 11.54 3.81 21.52
CA LEU A 67 10.27 3.77 20.81
C LEU A 67 9.42 2.56 21.24
N LEU A 68 10.03 1.40 21.40
CA LEU A 68 9.31 0.18 21.75
C LEU A 68 8.72 0.28 23.15
N GLU A 69 9.44 0.86 24.12
CA GLU A 69 8.94 1.10 25.48
C GLU A 69 7.75 2.09 25.48
N GLU A 70 7.85 3.16 24.70
CA GLU A 70 6.80 4.19 24.60
C GLU A 70 5.51 3.67 23.96
N VAL A 71 5.64 2.83 22.92
CA VAL A 71 4.49 2.16 22.31
C VAL A 71 3.90 1.14 23.27
N ALA A 72 4.73 0.32 23.93
CA ALA A 72 4.27 -0.65 24.92
C ALA A 72 3.54 0.01 26.10
N ALA A 73 4.01 1.19 26.55
CA ALA A 73 3.35 1.96 27.60
C ALA A 73 1.96 2.46 27.17
N ARG A 74 1.77 2.84 25.90
CA ARG A 74 0.45 3.21 25.37
C ARG A 74 -0.48 2.00 25.21
N ILE A 75 0.04 0.87 24.74
CA ILE A 75 -0.73 -0.38 24.65
C ILE A 75 -1.28 -0.78 26.01
N ARG A 76 -0.45 -0.73 27.07
CA ARG A 76 -0.89 -0.99 28.46
C ARG A 76 -1.98 -0.02 28.95
N LYS A 77 -2.09 1.16 28.35
CA LYS A 77 -3.11 2.18 28.65
C LYS A 77 -4.33 2.11 27.72
N GLY A 78 -4.44 1.07 26.89
CA GLY A 78 -5.61 0.82 26.04
C GLY A 78 -5.43 1.18 24.57
N LEU A 79 -4.22 1.53 24.11
CA LEU A 79 -3.98 1.68 22.67
C LEU A 79 -4.21 0.35 21.95
N SER A 80 -5.09 0.35 20.96
CA SER A 80 -5.50 -0.87 20.28
C SER A 80 -4.47 -1.36 19.27
N TYR A 81 -4.50 -2.68 19.00
CA TYR A 81 -3.70 -3.31 17.95
C TYR A 81 -3.92 -2.65 16.57
N ARG A 82 -5.19 -2.35 16.24
CA ARG A 82 -5.57 -1.73 14.97
C ARG A 82 -4.97 -0.34 14.82
N GLU A 83 -5.00 0.48 15.87
CA GLU A 83 -4.39 1.82 15.84
C GLU A 83 -2.87 1.76 15.67
N VAL A 84 -2.18 0.82 16.34
CA VAL A 84 -0.73 0.62 16.15
C VAL A 84 -0.42 0.21 14.72
N LEU A 85 -1.18 -0.74 14.16
CA LEU A 85 -1.01 -1.20 12.79
C LEU A 85 -1.25 -0.08 11.76
N ALA A 86 -2.31 0.71 11.96
CA ALA A 86 -2.62 1.86 11.13
C ALA A 86 -1.50 2.91 11.18
N ALA A 87 -1.06 3.28 12.38
CA ALA A 87 -0.02 4.29 12.55
C ALA A 87 1.33 3.83 11.98
N LEU A 88 1.67 2.55 12.12
CA LEU A 88 2.89 1.98 11.52
C LEU A 88 2.87 2.11 10.00
N LEU A 89 1.77 1.71 9.36
CA LEU A 89 1.64 1.81 7.90
C LEU A 89 1.70 3.27 7.44
N LEU A 90 0.96 4.16 8.11
CA LEU A 90 0.92 5.59 7.81
C LEU A 90 2.28 6.27 8.01
N ALA A 91 3.00 5.95 9.08
CA ALA A 91 4.35 6.42 9.33
C ALA A 91 5.30 5.95 8.22
N GLY A 92 5.21 4.68 7.82
CA GLY A 92 5.99 4.13 6.71
C GLY A 92 5.76 4.89 5.39
N VAL A 93 4.50 4.99 4.94
CA VAL A 93 4.18 5.62 3.65
C VAL A 93 4.48 7.12 3.62
N ARG A 94 4.45 7.79 4.78
CA ARG A 94 4.75 9.23 4.91
C ARG A 94 6.25 9.55 4.95
N ASN A 95 7.10 8.63 5.42
CA ASN A 95 8.51 8.93 5.71
C ASN A 95 9.54 8.09 4.96
N VAL A 96 9.11 7.06 4.21
CA VAL A 96 10.04 6.21 3.48
C VAL A 96 9.73 6.31 2.00
N GLU A 97 10.67 6.86 1.23
CA GLU A 97 10.48 7.02 -0.20
C GLU A 97 10.44 5.66 -0.91
N PRO A 98 9.38 5.34 -1.68
CA PRO A 98 9.31 4.09 -2.46
C PRO A 98 10.31 4.01 -3.62
N ARG A 99 10.80 5.15 -4.10
CA ARG A 99 11.72 5.28 -5.24
C ARG A 99 13.10 5.75 -4.75
N PRO A 100 14.20 5.45 -5.46
CA PRO A 100 14.30 4.88 -6.82
C PRO A 100 14.14 3.35 -6.91
N SER A 101 14.05 2.63 -5.80
CA SER A 101 13.88 1.17 -5.79
C SER A 101 12.79 0.77 -4.81
N VAL A 102 11.68 0.24 -5.33
CA VAL A 102 10.62 -0.35 -4.50
C VAL A 102 11.19 -1.63 -3.89
N GLY A 103 11.33 -1.66 -2.57
CA GLY A 103 12.09 -2.69 -1.84
C GLY A 103 13.10 -2.05 -0.89
N PHE A 104 14.13 -2.81 -0.47
CA PHE A 104 15.14 -2.35 0.49
C PHE A 104 14.52 -1.66 1.72
N LYS A 105 14.77 -0.37 1.96
CA LYS A 105 14.17 0.39 3.06
C LYS A 105 12.63 0.43 3.00
N PHE A 106 12.05 0.39 1.81
CA PHE A 106 10.60 0.41 1.64
C PHE A 106 9.92 -0.89 2.14
N HIS A 107 10.68 -1.95 2.49
CA HIS A 107 10.12 -3.09 3.21
C HIS A 107 9.44 -2.70 4.53
N ALA A 108 9.82 -1.57 5.14
CA ALA A 108 9.11 -1.03 6.30
C ALA A 108 7.61 -0.81 6.04
N VAL A 109 7.21 -0.57 4.79
CA VAL A 109 5.80 -0.47 4.36
C VAL A 109 5.28 -1.83 3.89
N LEU A 110 6.02 -2.52 3.03
CA LEU A 110 5.56 -3.74 2.37
C LEU A 110 5.32 -4.90 3.33
N VAL A 111 6.05 -4.94 4.45
CA VAL A 111 5.99 -6.02 5.44
C VAL A 111 4.85 -5.87 6.43
N VAL A 112 4.15 -4.72 6.50
CA VAL A 112 3.16 -4.47 7.56
C VAL A 112 2.06 -5.54 7.59
N ASN A 113 1.51 -5.90 6.42
CA ASN A 113 0.54 -7.00 6.33
C ASN A 113 1.15 -8.35 6.73
N SER A 114 2.40 -8.62 6.33
CA SER A 114 3.08 -9.88 6.69
C SER A 114 3.34 -9.97 8.20
N ALA A 115 3.73 -8.87 8.84
CA ALA A 115 3.87 -8.78 10.28
C ALA A 115 2.52 -8.96 10.99
N HIS A 116 1.44 -8.42 10.42
CA HIS A 116 0.08 -8.67 10.91
C HIS A 116 -0.31 -10.15 10.83
N LEU A 117 -0.08 -10.81 9.70
CA LEU A 117 -0.38 -12.24 9.56
C LEU A 117 0.49 -13.11 10.49
N ALA A 118 1.77 -12.78 10.64
CA ALA A 118 2.65 -13.46 11.59
C ALA A 118 2.17 -13.26 13.03
N SER A 119 1.71 -12.06 13.38
CA SER A 119 1.09 -11.76 14.68
C SER A 119 -0.14 -12.64 14.93
N LEU A 120 -1.06 -12.72 13.97
CA LEU A 120 -2.26 -13.54 14.10
C LEU A 120 -1.97 -15.05 14.20
N ALA A 121 -0.93 -15.51 13.51
CA ALA A 121 -0.49 -16.90 13.56
C ALA A 121 0.35 -17.24 14.81
N SER A 122 0.78 -16.24 15.58
CA SER A 122 1.57 -16.43 16.80
C SER A 122 0.68 -16.77 18.00
N PRO A 123 1.24 -17.45 19.04
CA PRO A 123 0.57 -17.57 20.32
C PRO A 123 0.18 -16.20 20.90
N ASP A 124 -0.92 -16.15 21.67
CA ASP A 124 -1.46 -14.92 22.26
C ASP A 124 -0.41 -14.05 22.97
N ALA A 125 0.51 -14.68 23.71
CA ALA A 125 1.58 -14.00 24.45
C ALA A 125 2.65 -13.36 23.55
N GLU A 126 2.75 -13.78 22.29
CA GLU A 126 3.80 -13.40 21.34
C GLU A 126 3.28 -12.50 20.20
N ARG A 127 1.97 -12.26 20.12
CA ARG A 127 1.34 -11.50 19.02
C ARG A 127 1.94 -10.11 18.79
N TRP A 128 2.48 -9.47 19.81
CA TRP A 128 3.11 -8.15 19.67
C TRP A 128 4.52 -8.20 19.08
N LEU A 129 5.22 -9.35 19.12
CA LEU A 129 6.61 -9.45 18.68
C LEU A 129 6.78 -9.09 17.19
N PRO A 130 5.98 -9.62 16.23
CA PRO A 130 6.12 -9.24 14.83
C PRO A 130 5.85 -7.75 14.59
N ILE A 131 4.96 -7.13 15.36
CA ILE A 131 4.61 -5.72 15.23
C ILE A 131 5.70 -4.82 15.80
N PHE A 132 6.27 -5.15 16.96
CA PHE A 132 7.42 -4.43 17.49
C PHE A 132 8.65 -4.54 16.59
N TRP A 133 8.88 -5.72 16.00
CA TRP A 133 9.92 -5.88 14.99
C TRP A 133 9.68 -4.94 13.79
N ALA A 134 8.44 -4.83 13.31
CA ALA A 134 8.11 -3.97 12.18
C ALA A 134 8.26 -2.48 12.52
N ILE A 135 7.93 -2.06 13.75
CA ILE A 135 8.16 -0.70 14.26
C ILE A 135 9.66 -0.38 14.30
N ASP A 136 10.48 -1.30 14.80
CA ASP A 136 11.94 -1.14 14.83
C ASP A 136 12.53 -1.05 13.40
N ASN A 137 12.10 -1.94 12.51
CA ASN A 137 12.49 -1.93 11.10
C ASN A 137 12.07 -0.63 10.38
N PHE A 138 10.94 -0.03 10.75
CA PHE A 138 10.56 1.30 10.27
C PHE A 138 11.60 2.36 10.65
N LYS A 139 12.13 2.35 11.87
CA LYS A 139 13.16 3.32 12.30
C LYS A 139 14.47 3.14 11.55
N ASP A 140 14.85 1.90 11.25
CA ASP A 140 15.97 1.62 10.36
C ASP A 140 15.76 2.20 8.95
N ALA A 141 14.57 1.98 8.39
CA ALA A 141 14.22 2.52 7.08
C ALA A 141 14.18 4.06 7.08
N GLN A 142 13.64 4.68 8.13
CA GLN A 142 13.58 6.12 8.30
C GLN A 142 15.00 6.73 8.36
N ALA A 143 15.92 6.10 9.11
CA ALA A 143 17.32 6.54 9.19
C ALA A 143 18.02 6.45 7.83
N LYS A 144 17.80 5.38 7.07
CA LYS A 144 18.31 5.25 5.69
C LYS A 144 17.71 6.30 4.77
N ASN A 145 16.41 6.60 4.91
CA ASN A 145 15.72 7.62 4.11
C ASN A 145 16.30 9.03 4.36
N LEU A 146 16.69 9.35 5.60
CA LEU A 146 17.38 10.62 5.91
C LEU A 146 18.67 10.78 5.12
N VAL A 147 19.47 9.71 5.02
CA VAL A 147 20.77 9.74 4.32
C VAL A 147 20.60 9.66 2.81
N GLU A 148 19.84 8.69 2.31
CA GLU A 148 19.75 8.36 0.89
C GLU A 148 18.81 9.28 0.11
N CYS A 149 17.74 9.76 0.75
CA CYS A 149 16.68 10.55 0.12
C CYS A 149 16.53 11.93 0.76
N LYS A 150 17.56 12.41 1.49
CA LYS A 150 17.58 13.72 2.16
C LYS A 150 16.35 13.95 3.05
N GLY A 151 15.87 12.89 3.69
CA GLY A 151 14.70 12.95 4.56
C GLY A 151 13.40 13.19 3.83
N TRP A 152 13.25 12.64 2.62
CA TRP A 152 12.01 12.68 1.86
C TRP A 152 10.80 12.38 2.74
N ARG A 153 9.76 13.20 2.60
CA ARG A 153 8.43 12.95 3.17
C ARG A 153 7.40 13.15 2.07
N MET A 154 6.31 12.40 2.13
CA MET A 154 5.22 12.57 1.19
C MET A 154 4.63 13.98 1.35
N SER A 155 4.63 14.76 0.26
CA SER A 155 4.00 16.08 0.24
C SER A 155 2.47 15.99 0.19
N PRO A 156 1.75 17.05 0.56
CA PRO A 156 0.33 17.17 0.26
C PRO A 156 0.07 16.94 -1.22
N VAL A 157 -1.12 16.45 -1.55
CA VAL A 157 -1.55 16.39 -2.95
C VAL A 157 -1.71 17.81 -3.48
N LYS A 158 -1.40 18.00 -4.76
CA LYS A 158 -1.66 19.25 -5.46
C LYS A 158 -3.16 19.36 -5.74
N GLU A 159 -3.92 19.93 -4.81
CA GLU A 159 -5.39 20.00 -4.87
C GLU A 159 -5.93 20.58 -6.19
N SER A 160 -5.26 21.58 -6.77
CA SER A 160 -5.68 22.18 -8.05
C SER A 160 -5.55 21.25 -9.25
N ALA A 161 -4.85 20.12 -9.12
CA ALA A 161 -4.69 19.11 -10.16
C ALA A 161 -5.59 17.88 -9.96
N VAL A 162 -6.29 17.77 -8.83
CA VAL A 162 -7.16 16.64 -8.51
C VAL A 162 -8.35 16.65 -9.47
N PRO A 163 -8.55 15.60 -10.30
CA PRO A 163 -9.67 15.55 -11.22
C PRO A 163 -11.00 15.36 -10.47
N PRO A 164 -12.13 15.84 -11.05
CA PRO A 164 -13.45 15.49 -10.54
C PRO A 164 -13.64 13.96 -10.48
N GLY A 165 -14.36 13.45 -9.48
CA GLY A 165 -14.47 12.01 -9.21
C GLY A 165 -14.86 11.17 -10.43
N HIS A 166 -15.85 11.61 -11.21
CA HIS A 166 -16.29 10.93 -12.43
C HIS A 166 -15.24 10.84 -13.56
N LYS A 167 -14.13 11.60 -13.46
CA LYS A 167 -12.98 11.55 -14.39
C LYS A 167 -11.75 10.90 -13.76
N ALA A 168 -11.72 10.73 -12.44
CA ALA A 168 -10.52 10.35 -11.72
C ALA A 168 -10.00 8.96 -12.10
N ARG A 169 -10.91 8.00 -12.35
CA ARG A 169 -10.54 6.66 -12.80
C ARG A 169 -9.80 6.68 -14.14
N GLN A 170 -10.34 7.37 -15.14
CA GLN A 170 -9.71 7.46 -16.46
C GLN A 170 -8.41 8.27 -16.38
N ALA A 171 -8.38 9.38 -15.63
CA ALA A 171 -7.18 10.17 -15.44
C ALA A 171 -6.04 9.35 -14.79
N LEU A 172 -6.36 8.46 -13.84
CA LEU A 172 -5.36 7.58 -13.24
C LEU A 172 -4.85 6.56 -14.26
N ILE A 173 -5.73 5.95 -15.04
CA ILE A 173 -5.34 5.04 -16.12
C ILE A 173 -4.39 5.71 -17.11
N ASP A 174 -4.76 6.90 -17.61
CA ASP A 174 -3.98 7.65 -18.58
C ASP A 174 -2.59 8.00 -18.02
N ALA A 175 -2.54 8.45 -16.76
CA ALA A 175 -1.28 8.77 -16.08
C ALA A 175 -0.40 7.53 -15.85
N LEU A 176 -1.00 6.39 -15.47
CA LEU A 176 -0.29 5.13 -15.30
C LEU A 176 0.28 4.61 -16.62
N GLU A 177 -0.41 4.80 -17.74
CA GLU A 177 0.04 4.42 -19.09
C GLU A 177 1.12 5.35 -19.63
N ALA A 178 0.99 6.66 -19.38
CA ALA A 178 2.00 7.65 -19.74
C ALA A 178 3.24 7.62 -18.83
N TRP A 179 3.18 6.90 -17.70
CA TRP A 179 4.17 6.92 -16.62
C TRP A 179 4.42 8.34 -16.10
N ASP A 180 3.35 9.09 -15.85
CA ASP A 180 3.36 10.45 -15.32
C ASP A 180 3.12 10.44 -13.79
N PRO A 181 4.15 10.64 -12.95
CA PRO A 181 4.00 10.54 -11.51
C PRO A 181 3.14 11.63 -10.89
N GLU A 182 3.19 12.86 -11.44
CA GLU A 182 2.43 13.99 -10.90
C GLU A 182 0.95 13.86 -11.21
N ALA A 183 0.62 13.50 -12.46
CA ALA A 183 -0.75 13.24 -12.85
C ALA A 183 -1.34 12.03 -12.10
N ALA A 184 -0.54 10.97 -11.91
CA ALA A 184 -0.98 9.78 -11.21
C ALA A 184 -1.27 10.05 -9.72
N ASP A 185 -0.44 10.85 -9.03
CA ASP A 185 -0.68 11.24 -7.63
C ASP A 185 -1.98 12.03 -7.46
N ALA A 186 -2.23 13.02 -8.33
CA ALA A 186 -3.47 13.78 -8.29
C ALA A 186 -4.70 12.94 -8.62
N ALA A 187 -4.59 12.05 -9.63
CA ALA A 187 -5.70 11.21 -10.07
C ALA A 187 -6.08 10.15 -9.04
N VAL A 188 -5.11 9.50 -8.37
CA VAL A 188 -5.42 8.52 -7.32
C VAL A 188 -6.08 9.18 -6.10
N ALA A 189 -5.69 10.41 -5.74
CA ALA A 189 -6.36 11.17 -4.69
C ALA A 189 -7.83 11.48 -5.06
N GLY A 190 -8.09 11.89 -6.30
CA GLY A 190 -9.45 12.10 -6.79
C GLY A 190 -10.29 10.81 -6.77
N LEU A 191 -9.68 9.69 -7.16
CA LEU A 191 -10.36 8.40 -7.28
C LEU A 191 -10.72 7.84 -5.90
N VAL A 192 -9.77 7.79 -4.96
CA VAL A 192 -10.02 7.25 -3.61
C VAL A 192 -11.05 8.07 -2.81
N ARG A 193 -11.15 9.37 -3.07
CA ARG A 193 -12.16 10.26 -2.46
C ARG A 193 -13.57 10.04 -3.01
N SER A 194 -13.71 9.42 -4.19
CA SER A 194 -14.98 9.34 -4.92
C SER A 194 -15.47 7.93 -5.23
N ALA A 195 -14.63 6.91 -5.06
CA ALA A 195 -14.92 5.52 -5.38
C ALA A 195 -14.72 4.58 -4.18
N GLY A 196 -15.41 3.43 -4.22
CA GLY A 196 -15.28 2.37 -3.21
C GLY A 196 -14.02 1.54 -3.38
N ALA A 197 -13.67 0.77 -2.34
CA ALA A 197 -12.43 0.00 -2.28
C ALA A 197 -12.18 -0.89 -3.50
N ASP A 198 -13.23 -1.57 -3.98
CA ASP A 198 -13.10 -2.52 -5.08
C ASP A 198 -12.85 -1.80 -6.41
N GLU A 199 -13.58 -0.72 -6.70
CA GLU A 199 -13.40 0.07 -7.93
C GLU A 199 -11.98 0.66 -8.03
N VAL A 200 -11.45 1.16 -6.92
CA VAL A 200 -10.08 1.68 -6.87
C VAL A 200 -9.07 0.53 -7.05
N SER A 201 -9.32 -0.60 -6.40
CA SER A 201 -8.42 -1.76 -6.45
C SER A 201 -8.32 -2.38 -7.84
N GLU A 202 -9.39 -2.37 -8.65
CA GLU A 202 -9.36 -2.88 -10.02
C GLU A 202 -8.29 -2.22 -10.89
N VAL A 203 -8.06 -0.92 -10.72
CA VAL A 203 -6.98 -0.22 -11.44
C VAL A 203 -5.63 -0.81 -11.02
N PHE A 204 -5.42 -1.05 -9.74
CA PHE A 204 -4.16 -1.60 -9.24
C PHE A 204 -3.97 -3.08 -9.61
N TRP A 205 -5.02 -3.90 -9.65
CA TRP A 205 -4.93 -5.29 -10.12
C TRP A 205 -4.42 -5.39 -11.54
N ARG A 206 -4.86 -4.46 -12.40
CA ARG A 206 -4.41 -4.40 -13.79
C ARG A 206 -2.97 -3.88 -13.95
N TYR A 207 -2.58 -2.83 -13.22
CA TYR A 207 -1.30 -2.16 -13.47
C TYR A 207 -0.16 -2.59 -12.55
N ALA A 208 -0.41 -3.10 -11.34
CA ALA A 208 0.65 -3.51 -10.43
C ALA A 208 1.51 -4.70 -10.91
N PRO A 209 0.97 -5.72 -11.64
CA PRO A 209 1.77 -6.82 -12.18
C PRO A 209 2.28 -6.56 -13.62
N ARG A 210 2.12 -5.33 -14.16
CA ARG A 210 2.37 -5.04 -15.59
C ARG A 210 3.83 -5.17 -16.02
N ASP A 211 4.77 -5.10 -15.08
CA ASP A 211 6.21 -5.14 -15.32
C ASP A 211 6.95 -5.80 -14.16
N PHE A 212 8.09 -6.41 -14.46
CA PHE A 212 8.90 -7.14 -13.47
C PHE A 212 10.00 -6.28 -12.81
N ARG A 213 9.88 -4.94 -12.86
CA ARG A 213 10.81 -4.08 -12.10
C ARG A 213 10.56 -4.28 -10.62
N ALA A 214 11.63 -4.11 -9.84
CA ALA A 214 11.59 -4.33 -8.41
C ALA A 214 11.00 -5.70 -8.04
N ILE A 215 11.29 -6.76 -8.81
CA ILE A 215 11.03 -8.17 -8.46
C ILE A 215 9.62 -8.47 -7.91
N GLY A 216 8.60 -7.75 -8.38
CA GLY A 216 7.20 -7.93 -7.98
C GLY A 216 6.73 -7.13 -6.76
N HIS A 217 7.55 -6.25 -6.18
CA HIS A 217 7.14 -5.43 -5.03
C HIS A 217 5.90 -4.56 -5.28
N LYS A 218 5.65 -4.15 -6.53
CA LYS A 218 4.45 -3.37 -6.91
C LYS A 218 3.16 -4.12 -6.57
N ILE A 219 2.98 -5.34 -7.06
CA ILE A 219 1.79 -6.16 -6.77
C ILE A 219 1.74 -6.63 -5.32
N ILE A 220 2.90 -6.87 -4.69
CA ILE A 220 3.00 -7.14 -3.25
C ILE A 220 2.42 -5.95 -2.47
N PHE A 221 2.81 -4.72 -2.80
CA PHE A 221 2.29 -3.55 -2.12
C PHE A 221 0.78 -3.39 -2.35
N ALA A 222 0.31 -3.49 -3.59
CA ALA A 222 -1.12 -3.37 -3.89
C ALA A 222 -1.97 -4.37 -3.09
N SER A 223 -1.54 -5.63 -3.06
CA SER A 223 -2.23 -6.70 -2.34
C SER A 223 -2.20 -6.51 -0.82
N ASN A 224 -1.02 -6.19 -0.27
CA ASN A 224 -0.87 -5.98 1.17
C ASN A 224 -1.56 -4.71 1.65
N ALA A 225 -1.58 -3.64 0.84
CA ALA A 225 -2.33 -2.42 1.13
C ALA A 225 -3.82 -2.72 1.19
N ARG A 226 -4.39 -3.44 0.20
CA ARG A 226 -5.82 -3.79 0.20
C ARG A 226 -6.24 -4.63 1.40
N ARG A 227 -5.42 -5.63 1.77
CA ARG A 227 -5.65 -6.47 2.96
C ARG A 227 -5.59 -5.64 4.24
N THR A 228 -4.50 -4.90 4.44
CA THR A 228 -4.32 -4.08 5.65
C THR A 228 -5.40 -3.03 5.79
N LEU A 229 -5.78 -2.34 4.70
CA LEU A 229 -6.88 -1.36 4.70
C LEU A 229 -8.23 -1.97 5.09
N GLY A 230 -8.44 -3.26 4.82
CA GLY A 230 -9.61 -4.00 5.31
C GLY A 230 -9.65 -4.11 6.83
N ASP A 231 -8.49 -4.19 7.48
CA ASP A 231 -8.37 -4.31 8.94
C ASP A 231 -8.31 -2.94 9.64
N ILE A 232 -7.62 -1.97 9.04
CA ILE A 232 -7.37 -0.66 9.68
C ILE A 232 -8.41 0.41 9.35
N GLY A 233 -9.20 0.23 8.28
CA GLY A 233 -10.21 1.20 7.82
C GLY A 233 -9.82 1.82 6.49
N TRP A 234 -10.67 1.63 5.48
CA TRP A 234 -10.48 2.19 4.15
C TRP A 234 -10.72 3.69 4.13
N HIS A 235 -11.85 4.14 4.64
CA HIS A 235 -12.29 5.54 4.52
C HIS A 235 -11.34 6.51 5.21
N GLU A 236 -10.71 6.07 6.30
CA GLU A 236 -9.85 6.89 7.14
C GLU A 236 -8.41 6.96 6.63
N HIS A 237 -7.94 5.93 5.93
CA HIS A 237 -6.49 5.73 5.71
C HIS A 237 -6.10 5.48 4.25
N ALA A 238 -7.04 5.22 3.33
CA ALA A 238 -6.71 4.80 1.98
C ALA A 238 -5.92 5.84 1.19
N GLU A 239 -6.24 7.14 1.28
CA GLU A 239 -5.62 8.16 0.43
C GLU A 239 -4.08 8.22 0.53
N PRO A 240 -3.46 8.44 1.70
CA PRO A 240 -2.00 8.48 1.80
C PRO A 240 -1.34 7.15 1.42
N ILE A 241 -2.00 6.02 1.71
CA ILE A 241 -1.48 4.69 1.39
C ILE A 241 -1.49 4.46 -0.13
N LEU A 242 -2.59 4.79 -0.81
CA LEU A 242 -2.72 4.61 -2.25
C LEU A 242 -1.94 5.65 -3.06
N ARG A 243 -1.74 6.85 -2.54
CA ARG A 243 -0.77 7.80 -3.11
C ARG A 243 0.65 7.24 -3.08
N SER A 244 1.06 6.63 -1.96
CA SER A 244 2.36 5.95 -1.84
C SER A 244 2.47 4.77 -2.81
N LEU A 245 1.42 3.95 -2.90
CA LEU A 245 1.32 2.84 -3.84
C LEU A 245 1.50 3.32 -5.29
N THR A 246 0.74 4.32 -5.70
CA THR A 246 0.84 4.91 -7.04
C THR A 246 2.22 5.47 -7.30
N TYR A 247 2.83 6.16 -6.33
CA TYR A 247 4.21 6.63 -6.45
C TYR A 247 5.22 5.48 -6.62
N ALA A 248 5.02 4.35 -5.94
CA ALA A 248 5.81 3.13 -6.14
C ALA A 248 5.59 2.51 -7.53
N MET A 249 4.37 2.54 -8.08
CA MET A 249 4.07 2.07 -9.44
C MET A 249 4.88 2.82 -10.51
N MET A 250 5.16 4.10 -10.23
CA MET A 250 5.95 5.00 -11.09
C MET A 250 7.46 4.81 -10.95
N GLN A 251 7.91 3.74 -10.28
CA GLN A 251 9.29 3.30 -10.38
C GLN A 251 9.55 2.79 -11.80
N ALA A 252 10.13 3.69 -12.61
CA ALA A 252 10.60 3.45 -13.96
C ALA A 252 12.09 3.12 -13.96
N GLY A 253 12.57 2.63 -15.11
CA GLY A 253 14.00 2.50 -15.39
C GLY A 253 14.63 3.86 -15.73
N LYS A 254 15.66 3.84 -16.57
CA LYS A 254 16.30 5.07 -17.07
C LYS A 254 15.41 5.83 -18.04
N GLU A 255 14.62 5.09 -18.82
CA GLU A 255 13.73 5.64 -19.84
C GLU A 255 12.26 5.47 -19.40
N ASN A 256 11.39 6.32 -19.96
CA ASN A 256 9.96 6.20 -19.73
C ASN A 256 9.46 4.89 -20.39
N PRO A 257 8.90 3.93 -19.63
CA PRO A 257 8.48 2.65 -20.19
C PRO A 257 7.27 2.73 -21.13
N ALA A 258 6.59 3.87 -21.28
CA ALA A 258 5.64 4.09 -22.37
C ALA A 258 6.32 4.17 -23.74
N LYS A 259 7.61 4.53 -23.78
CA LYS A 259 8.38 4.78 -25.01
C LYS A 259 9.52 3.79 -25.22
N ALA A 260 9.95 3.12 -24.15
CA ALA A 260 11.01 2.13 -24.17
C ALA A 260 10.49 0.69 -24.37
N ASP A 261 11.39 -0.22 -24.72
CA ASP A 261 11.16 -1.67 -24.74
C ASP A 261 12.15 -2.39 -23.80
N ASP A 262 12.01 -2.13 -22.50
CA ASP A 262 12.85 -2.78 -21.50
C ASP A 262 12.45 -4.26 -21.32
N PRO A 263 13.42 -5.16 -21.06
CA PRO A 263 13.12 -6.57 -20.76
C PRO A 263 12.11 -6.79 -19.63
N ALA A 264 12.01 -5.86 -18.69
CA ALA A 264 11.08 -5.95 -17.57
C ALA A 264 9.60 -5.75 -17.98
N ASP A 265 9.31 -5.08 -19.10
CA ASP A 265 7.93 -4.84 -19.57
C ASP A 265 7.41 -5.95 -20.48
N ARG A 266 8.32 -6.63 -21.19
CA ARG A 266 7.97 -7.55 -22.28
C ARG A 266 7.02 -8.66 -21.83
N PRO A 267 7.22 -9.36 -20.70
CA PRO A 267 6.30 -10.40 -20.27
C PRO A 267 4.88 -9.88 -20.05
N GLY A 268 4.71 -8.75 -19.36
CA GLY A 268 3.40 -8.16 -19.09
C GLY A 268 2.71 -7.59 -20.32
N ARG A 269 3.47 -7.05 -21.29
CA ARG A 269 2.91 -6.68 -22.62
C ARG A 269 2.43 -7.92 -23.37
N LYS A 270 3.26 -8.97 -23.43
CA LYS A 270 2.93 -10.19 -24.16
C LYS A 270 1.75 -10.94 -23.55
N ASN A 271 1.67 -11.01 -22.22
CA ASN A 271 0.55 -11.64 -21.52
C ASN A 271 -0.78 -10.94 -21.84
N ARG A 272 -0.80 -9.60 -22.02
CA ARG A 272 -2.01 -8.87 -22.43
C ARG A 272 -2.49 -9.18 -23.85
N GLU A 273 -1.58 -9.59 -24.74
CA GLU A 273 -1.95 -10.10 -26.06
C GLU A 273 -2.50 -11.53 -25.94
N LEU A 274 -1.74 -12.40 -25.27
CA LEU A 274 -2.07 -13.81 -25.05
C LEU A 274 -3.40 -14.03 -24.30
N ALA A 275 -3.74 -13.14 -23.36
CA ALA A 275 -5.00 -13.19 -22.62
C ALA A 275 -6.24 -13.16 -23.55
N LYS A 276 -6.12 -12.55 -24.74
CA LYS A 276 -7.20 -12.50 -25.73
C LYS A 276 -7.42 -13.82 -26.46
N GLU A 277 -6.42 -14.71 -26.44
CA GLU A 277 -6.46 -16.03 -27.07
C GLU A 277 -7.05 -17.10 -26.14
N ILE A 278 -7.25 -16.78 -24.86
CA ILE A 278 -7.86 -17.67 -23.88
C ILE A 278 -9.36 -17.79 -24.16
N ARG A 279 -9.84 -19.04 -24.26
CA ARG A 279 -11.24 -19.40 -24.48
C ARG A 279 -12.20 -18.68 -23.53
N ALA A 280 -13.43 -18.45 -23.97
CA ALA A 280 -14.43 -17.70 -23.19
C ALA A 280 -14.77 -18.36 -21.85
N ASP A 281 -14.85 -19.69 -21.83
CA ASP A 281 -15.20 -20.55 -20.68
C ASP A 281 -13.96 -21.06 -19.93
N TRP A 282 -12.87 -20.29 -19.88
CA TRP A 282 -11.59 -20.71 -19.26
C TRP A 282 -11.67 -20.98 -17.75
N ARG A 283 -12.68 -20.43 -17.09
CA ARG A 283 -12.95 -20.73 -15.68
C ARG A 283 -13.54 -22.12 -15.49
N ASP A 284 -14.21 -22.63 -16.52
CA ASP A 284 -14.67 -24.00 -16.58
C ASP A 284 -13.49 -24.86 -17.05
N GLY A 285 -13.24 -25.96 -16.36
CA GLY A 285 -12.15 -26.85 -16.71
C GLY A 285 -12.02 -28.00 -15.72
N LYS A 286 -11.22 -29.00 -16.07
CA LYS A 286 -10.93 -30.13 -15.18
C LYS A 286 -9.53 -29.98 -14.60
N PRO A 287 -9.36 -30.07 -13.26
CA PRO A 287 -8.04 -30.14 -12.67
C PRO A 287 -7.23 -31.29 -13.26
N ASP A 288 -5.98 -31.02 -13.62
CA ASP A 288 -5.04 -31.98 -14.18
C ASP A 288 -3.64 -31.81 -13.55
N PRO A 289 -3.22 -32.73 -12.66
CA PRO A 289 -1.89 -32.71 -12.07
C PRO A 289 -0.75 -32.86 -13.10
N ALA A 290 -0.99 -33.53 -14.23
CA ALA A 290 0.01 -33.67 -15.29
C ALA A 290 0.25 -32.33 -15.98
N ALA A 291 -0.79 -31.53 -16.21
CA ALA A 291 -0.67 -30.17 -16.73
C ALA A 291 0.12 -29.25 -15.79
N ALA A 292 -0.09 -29.37 -14.47
CA ALA A 292 0.71 -28.64 -13.49
C ALA A 292 2.20 -29.03 -13.56
N THR A 293 2.49 -30.33 -13.76
CA THR A 293 3.86 -30.84 -13.90
C THR A 293 4.51 -30.40 -15.21
N GLU A 294 3.76 -30.38 -16.32
CA GLU A 294 4.19 -29.85 -17.62
C GLU A 294 4.59 -28.38 -17.50
N LEU A 295 3.74 -27.55 -16.88
CA LEU A 295 4.02 -26.13 -16.68
C LEU A 295 5.20 -25.90 -15.73
N LEU A 296 5.33 -26.72 -14.68
CA LEU A 296 6.50 -26.68 -13.80
C LEU A 296 7.80 -27.03 -14.55
N ALA A 297 7.76 -27.98 -15.48
CA ALA A 297 8.90 -28.28 -16.34
C ALA A 297 9.25 -27.09 -17.25
N ALA A 298 8.23 -26.40 -17.79
CA ALA A 298 8.41 -25.18 -18.58
C ALA A 298 9.10 -24.08 -17.75
N PHE A 299 8.72 -23.84 -16.49
CA PHE A 299 9.39 -22.85 -15.64
C PHE A 299 10.89 -23.10 -15.43
N ARG A 300 11.33 -24.36 -15.52
CA ARG A 300 12.75 -24.73 -15.34
C ARG A 300 13.59 -24.52 -16.60
N GLN A 301 12.99 -24.56 -17.78
CA GLN A 301 13.72 -24.72 -19.05
C GLN A 301 13.34 -23.69 -20.13
N ALA A 302 12.12 -23.17 -20.11
CA ALA A 302 11.56 -22.35 -21.16
C ALA A 302 11.83 -20.85 -20.94
N SER A 303 11.59 -20.06 -21.99
CA SER A 303 11.52 -18.60 -21.86
C SER A 303 10.26 -18.18 -21.10
N ALA A 304 10.24 -16.95 -20.57
CA ALA A 304 9.04 -16.41 -19.91
C ALA A 304 7.83 -16.36 -20.85
N GLU A 305 8.05 -16.06 -22.14
CA GLU A 305 7.00 -16.05 -23.15
C GLU A 305 6.45 -17.45 -23.44
N ASP A 306 7.33 -18.44 -23.58
CA ASP A 306 6.91 -19.81 -23.85
C ASP A 306 6.16 -20.40 -22.65
N ALA A 307 6.58 -20.09 -21.42
CA ALA A 307 5.83 -20.47 -20.22
C ALA A 307 4.40 -19.87 -20.22
N SER A 308 4.24 -18.61 -20.61
CA SER A 308 2.91 -18.00 -20.77
C SER A 308 2.08 -18.65 -21.88
N LYS A 309 2.70 -19.01 -23.02
CA LYS A 309 2.01 -19.73 -24.11
C LYS A 309 1.55 -21.13 -23.68
N THR A 310 2.33 -21.81 -22.84
CA THR A 310 1.94 -23.09 -22.24
C THR A 310 0.68 -22.91 -21.39
N VAL A 311 0.58 -21.86 -20.58
CA VAL A 311 -0.65 -21.54 -19.81
C VAL A 311 -1.86 -21.39 -20.74
N VAL A 312 -1.76 -20.56 -21.78
CA VAL A 312 -2.86 -20.38 -22.76
C VAL A 312 -3.25 -21.70 -23.42
N THR A 313 -2.25 -22.50 -23.82
CA THR A 313 -2.48 -23.80 -24.45
C THR A 313 -3.24 -24.75 -23.53
N LEU A 314 -2.86 -24.83 -22.26
CA LEU A 314 -3.50 -25.70 -21.27
C LEU A 314 -4.93 -25.25 -20.96
N LEU A 315 -5.15 -23.95 -20.77
CA LEU A 315 -6.50 -23.40 -20.57
C LEU A 315 -7.40 -23.67 -21.79
N ASN A 316 -6.90 -23.51 -23.01
CA ASN A 316 -7.65 -23.77 -24.24
C ASN A 316 -7.96 -25.26 -24.46
N LYS A 317 -7.17 -26.17 -23.87
CA LYS A 317 -7.47 -27.61 -23.81
C LYS A 317 -8.52 -27.98 -22.75
N GLY A 318 -9.03 -27.02 -21.98
CA GLY A 318 -10.03 -27.25 -20.93
C GLY A 318 -9.45 -27.70 -19.59
N VAL A 319 -8.15 -27.46 -19.36
CA VAL A 319 -7.54 -27.64 -18.04
C VAL A 319 -8.01 -26.52 -17.11
N ALA A 320 -8.38 -26.86 -15.88
CA ALA A 320 -8.80 -25.87 -14.90
C ALA A 320 -7.67 -24.91 -14.54
N VAL A 321 -8.00 -23.63 -14.33
CA VAL A 321 -7.04 -22.60 -13.85
C VAL A 321 -6.33 -23.02 -12.56
N GLN A 322 -6.96 -23.84 -11.72
CA GLN A 322 -6.35 -24.36 -10.49
C GLN A 322 -5.00 -25.04 -10.78
N SER A 323 -4.89 -25.83 -11.84
CA SER A 323 -3.65 -26.52 -12.19
C SER A 323 -2.53 -25.56 -12.63
N MET A 324 -2.89 -24.39 -13.17
CA MET A 324 -1.91 -23.35 -13.49
C MET A 324 -1.35 -22.74 -12.20
N TRP A 325 -2.25 -22.47 -11.24
CA TRP A 325 -1.87 -21.94 -9.93
C TRP A 325 -1.08 -22.94 -9.09
N ASP A 326 -1.41 -24.23 -9.15
CA ASP A 326 -0.64 -25.29 -8.50
C ASP A 326 0.81 -25.27 -9.00
N ALA A 327 1.02 -25.16 -10.32
CA ALA A 327 2.36 -25.05 -10.89
C ALA A 327 3.09 -23.78 -10.46
N VAL A 328 2.42 -22.62 -10.49
CA VAL A 328 3.02 -21.32 -10.10
C VAL A 328 3.46 -21.32 -8.63
N LEU A 329 2.60 -21.82 -7.73
CA LEU A 329 2.90 -21.86 -6.30
C LEU A 329 3.96 -22.93 -5.98
N ALA A 330 3.87 -24.12 -6.58
CA ALA A 330 4.88 -25.16 -6.42
C ALA A 330 6.24 -24.72 -6.97
N GLY A 331 6.27 -24.06 -8.13
CA GLY A 331 7.49 -23.54 -8.75
C GLY A 331 8.16 -22.44 -7.92
N ALA A 332 7.38 -21.53 -7.33
CA ALA A 332 7.90 -20.52 -6.41
C ALA A 332 8.51 -21.15 -5.15
N GLY A 333 7.82 -22.14 -4.55
CA GLY A 333 8.33 -22.90 -3.40
C GLY A 333 9.59 -23.69 -3.73
N GLU A 334 9.62 -24.40 -4.86
CA GLU A 334 10.80 -25.12 -5.35
C GLU A 334 11.99 -24.19 -5.53
N LEU A 335 11.79 -23.02 -6.15
CA LEU A 335 12.85 -22.05 -6.38
C LEU A 335 13.46 -21.55 -5.06
N LEU A 336 12.62 -21.28 -4.06
CA LEU A 336 13.07 -20.89 -2.72
C LEU A 336 13.87 -22.00 -2.03
N MET A 337 13.38 -23.24 -2.07
CA MET A 337 14.07 -24.38 -1.46
C MET A 337 15.41 -24.69 -2.14
N ARG A 338 15.48 -24.60 -3.46
CA ARG A 338 16.69 -24.94 -4.24
C ARG A 338 17.73 -23.83 -4.24
N ARG A 339 17.30 -22.57 -4.23
CA ARG A 339 18.21 -21.41 -4.24
C ARG A 339 17.71 -20.34 -3.27
N PRO A 340 17.87 -20.53 -1.95
CA PRO A 340 17.46 -19.54 -0.97
C PRO A 340 18.13 -18.19 -1.22
N GLY A 341 17.34 -17.13 -1.26
CA GLY A 341 17.83 -15.77 -1.53
C GLY A 341 16.71 -14.78 -1.77
N ILE A 342 17.07 -13.51 -1.95
CA ILE A 342 16.09 -12.41 -2.09
C ILE A 342 15.17 -12.66 -3.28
N VAL A 343 15.71 -12.99 -4.46
CA VAL A 343 14.90 -13.18 -5.67
C VAL A 343 13.93 -14.36 -5.54
N SER A 344 14.38 -15.48 -4.97
CA SER A 344 13.53 -16.67 -4.80
C SER A 344 12.49 -16.49 -3.70
N LEU A 345 12.80 -15.78 -2.62
CA LEU A 345 11.80 -15.33 -1.64
C LEU A 345 10.70 -14.51 -2.33
N HIS A 346 11.10 -13.58 -3.21
CA HIS A 346 10.15 -12.74 -3.92
C HIS A 346 9.31 -13.50 -4.95
N SER A 347 9.76 -14.65 -5.44
CA SER A 347 8.89 -15.50 -6.24
C SER A 347 7.67 -15.99 -5.43
N VAL A 348 7.85 -16.34 -4.15
CA VAL A 348 6.75 -16.78 -3.27
C VAL A 348 5.81 -15.63 -2.94
N THR A 349 6.35 -14.49 -2.52
CA THR A 349 5.51 -13.34 -2.13
C THR A 349 4.81 -12.71 -3.33
N THR A 350 5.46 -12.66 -4.50
CA THR A 350 4.84 -12.15 -5.73
C THR A 350 3.73 -13.08 -6.22
N SER A 351 3.96 -14.39 -6.27
CA SER A 351 2.92 -15.35 -6.66
C SER A 351 1.72 -15.32 -5.71
N ASN A 352 1.95 -15.17 -4.40
CA ASN A 352 0.86 -14.98 -3.42
C ASN A 352 0.07 -13.69 -3.69
N ALA A 353 0.76 -12.59 -3.97
CA ALA A 353 0.13 -11.30 -4.23
C ALA A 353 -0.69 -11.32 -5.54
N ILE A 354 -0.14 -11.87 -6.62
CA ILE A 354 -0.87 -12.02 -7.89
C ILE A 354 -2.08 -12.95 -7.70
N ARG A 355 -1.94 -14.05 -6.95
CA ARG A 355 -3.07 -14.95 -6.66
C ARG A 355 -4.22 -14.23 -5.95
N TYR A 356 -3.89 -13.37 -4.99
CA TYR A 356 -4.91 -12.58 -4.31
C TYR A 356 -5.58 -11.57 -5.23
N ALA A 357 -4.82 -10.86 -6.07
CA ALA A 357 -5.40 -9.95 -7.06
C ALA A 357 -6.29 -10.70 -8.06
N PHE A 358 -5.90 -11.90 -8.49
CA PHE A 358 -6.70 -12.78 -9.34
C PHE A 358 -8.03 -13.17 -8.68
N GLU A 359 -8.01 -13.55 -7.41
CA GLU A 359 -9.22 -13.89 -6.66
C GLU A 359 -10.12 -12.66 -6.44
N ALA A 360 -9.51 -11.52 -6.11
CA ALA A 360 -10.21 -10.28 -5.76
C ALA A 360 -10.77 -9.51 -6.97
N SER A 361 -10.13 -9.57 -8.13
CA SER A 361 -10.56 -8.80 -9.30
C SER A 361 -11.89 -9.29 -9.85
N ALA A 362 -12.83 -8.39 -10.15
CA ALA A 362 -14.07 -8.73 -10.83
C ALA A 362 -13.95 -8.71 -12.37
N ASP A 363 -12.88 -8.11 -12.91
CA ASP A 363 -12.65 -7.96 -14.34
C ASP A 363 -12.07 -9.24 -14.96
N ASP A 364 -12.78 -9.84 -15.93
CA ASP A 364 -12.36 -11.11 -16.53
C ASP A 364 -11.04 -11.01 -17.29
N MET A 365 -10.79 -9.86 -17.95
CA MET A 365 -9.55 -9.63 -18.68
C MET A 365 -8.34 -9.37 -17.77
N THR A 366 -8.56 -8.87 -16.56
CA THR A 366 -7.51 -8.69 -15.54
C THR A 366 -7.19 -10.01 -14.84
N ARG A 367 -8.17 -10.92 -14.74
CA ARG A 367 -7.98 -12.29 -14.25
C ARG A 367 -7.22 -13.19 -15.24
N LYS A 368 -7.45 -13.00 -16.53
CA LYS A 368 -6.71 -13.66 -17.62
C LYS A 368 -5.30 -13.09 -17.74
#